data_AF-B3DNF2-F1
#
_entry.id   AF-B3DNF2-F1
#
_cell.length_a   1.000
_cell.length_b   1.000
_cell.length_c   1.000
_cell.angle_alpha   90.00
_cell.angle_beta   90.00
_cell.angle_gamma   90.00
#
_symmetry.space_group_name_H-M   'P 1'
#
loop_
_entity.id
_entity.type
_entity.pdbx_description
1 polymer ?
#
loop_
_entity_poly.entity_id
_entity_poly.type
_entity_poly.pdbx_seq_one_letter_code
_entity_poly.pdbx_strand_id
1 'polypeptide(L)'
;KEMSQILRMLYCLPIWLLLLLRADEANGKGICLYFSEKTASWFSALTICKSLHMCLADLNTEVTLFQMKSKINQDDHEYWFGLNAHDKPTYRYVSNNKSIEYSPHNSKLVNNEGCVYVKQQNDFFKFESAKCREHRRFICTKTDECDGVSMKHGNSKCVITAEERDLVAY
;
A
#
# COMPACT_ATOMS: atom_id res chain seq x y z
N LYS A 1 7.75 -49.82 -21.10
CA LYS A 1 6.95 -48.58 -21.10
C LYS A 1 6.64 -48.10 -19.68
N GLU A 2 6.38 -49.01 -18.73
CA GLU A 2 6.03 -48.68 -17.33
C GLU A 2 7.18 -48.10 -16.48
N MET A 3 8.41 -48.60 -16.66
CA MET A 3 9.59 -48.11 -15.92
C MET A 3 9.90 -46.61 -16.15
N SER A 4 9.56 -46.10 -17.35
CA SER A 4 9.74 -44.69 -17.71
C SER A 4 8.71 -43.78 -17.03
N GLN A 5 7.51 -44.29 -16.75
CA GLN A 5 6.46 -43.53 -16.08
C GLN A 5 6.74 -43.39 -14.57
N ILE A 6 7.23 -44.46 -13.93
CA ILE A 6 7.59 -44.45 -12.51
C ILE A 6 8.76 -43.48 -12.25
N LEU A 7 9.76 -43.47 -13.14
CA LEU A 7 10.88 -42.55 -13.05
C LEU A 7 10.42 -41.08 -13.18
N ARG A 8 9.51 -40.79 -14.11
CA ARG A 8 8.91 -39.44 -14.26
C ARG A 8 8.11 -39.02 -13.02
N MET A 9 7.35 -39.92 -12.41
CA MET A 9 6.61 -39.63 -11.17
C MET A 9 7.55 -39.34 -10.00
N LEU A 10 8.65 -40.08 -9.87
CA LEU A 10 9.69 -39.86 -8.86
C LEU A 10 10.43 -38.54 -9.02
N TYR A 11 10.56 -38.00 -10.24
CA TYR A 11 11.11 -36.66 -10.48
C TYR A 11 10.09 -35.54 -10.23
N CYS A 12 8.80 -35.79 -10.43
CA CYS A 12 7.75 -34.80 -10.20
C CYS A 12 7.37 -34.63 -8.72
N LEU A 13 7.44 -35.69 -7.91
CA LEU A 13 7.14 -35.65 -6.48
C LEU A 13 7.98 -34.63 -5.68
N PRO A 14 9.33 -34.57 -5.83
CA PRO A 14 10.13 -33.57 -5.13
C PRO A 14 9.89 -32.16 -5.66
N ILE A 15 9.59 -31.99 -6.96
CA ILE A 15 9.23 -30.68 -7.54
C ILE A 15 7.88 -30.22 -6.99
N TRP A 16 6.91 -31.13 -6.85
CA TRP A 16 5.61 -30.84 -6.27
C TRP A 16 5.71 -30.54 -4.77
N LEU A 17 6.56 -31.26 -4.04
CA LEU A 17 6.90 -30.94 -2.63
C LEU A 17 7.58 -29.56 -2.50
N LEU A 18 8.48 -29.21 -3.42
CA LEU A 18 9.15 -27.90 -3.46
C LEU A 18 8.19 -26.77 -3.80
N LEU A 19 7.17 -27.02 -4.62
CA LEU A 19 6.08 -26.07 -4.89
C LEU A 19 5.16 -25.89 -3.67
N LEU A 20 4.87 -26.97 -2.94
CA LEU A 20 4.10 -26.92 -1.69
C LEU A 20 4.87 -26.20 -0.57
N LEU A 21 6.21 -26.30 -0.53
CA LEU A 21 7.07 -25.56 0.39
C LEU A 21 7.20 -24.06 0.06
N ARG A 22 6.86 -23.64 -1.18
CA ARG A 22 6.86 -22.23 -1.60
C ARG A 22 5.52 -21.53 -1.46
N ALA A 23 4.47 -22.24 -1.06
CA ALA A 23 3.28 -21.59 -0.54
C ALA A 23 3.65 -21.06 0.86
N ASP A 24 4.42 -19.96 0.89
CA ASP A 24 4.38 -19.07 2.05
C ASP A 24 2.90 -18.86 2.35
N GLU A 25 2.50 -19.10 3.61
CA GLU A 25 1.19 -18.69 4.09
C GLU A 25 1.07 -17.20 3.76
N ALA A 26 0.37 -16.88 2.67
CA ALA A 26 -0.09 -15.54 2.38
C ALA A 26 -1.00 -15.21 3.56
N ASN A 27 -0.42 -14.57 4.58
CA ASN A 27 -1.14 -14.10 5.74
C ASN A 27 -2.14 -13.07 5.21
N GLY A 28 -3.35 -13.55 4.92
CA GLY A 28 -4.44 -12.85 4.24
C GLY A 28 -5.04 -11.74 5.09
N LYS A 29 -4.21 -10.87 5.66
CA LYS A 29 -4.65 -9.65 6.30
C LYS A 29 -4.88 -8.62 5.20
N GLY A 30 -6.15 -8.50 4.77
CA GLY A 30 -6.62 -7.39 3.96
C GLY A 30 -6.12 -6.04 4.47
N ILE A 31 -5.84 -5.10 3.56
CA ILE A 31 -5.29 -3.79 3.93
C ILE A 31 -6.42 -2.84 4.36
N CYS A 32 -6.26 -2.29 5.56
CA CYS A 32 -7.23 -1.40 6.20
C CYS A 32 -7.03 0.05 5.74
N LEU A 33 -7.59 0.41 4.59
CA LEU A 33 -7.51 1.76 4.03
C LEU A 33 -8.73 2.60 4.42
N TYR A 34 -8.50 3.84 4.82
CA TYR A 34 -9.51 4.89 4.99
C TYR A 34 -9.26 6.00 3.97
N PHE A 35 -10.26 6.37 3.18
CA PHE A 35 -10.20 7.47 2.21
C PHE A 35 -10.93 8.68 2.76
N SER A 36 -10.29 9.84 2.72
CA SER A 36 -10.93 11.08 3.19
C SER A 36 -11.90 11.64 2.15
N GLU A 37 -13.04 12.15 2.63
CA GLU A 37 -13.97 12.94 1.80
C GLU A 37 -13.48 14.38 1.60
N LYS A 38 -12.83 14.93 2.64
CA LYS A 38 -12.32 16.30 2.65
C LYS A 38 -10.86 16.35 2.22
N THR A 39 -10.47 17.47 1.63
CA THR A 39 -9.08 17.74 1.27
C THR A 39 -8.32 18.38 2.43
N ALA A 40 -7.01 18.15 2.48
CA ALA A 40 -6.11 18.70 3.48
C ALA A 40 -4.68 18.82 2.91
N SER A 41 -3.86 19.67 3.51
CA SER A 41 -2.40 19.61 3.31
C SER A 41 -1.86 18.25 3.76
N TRP A 42 -0.69 17.84 3.26
CA TRP A 42 -0.09 16.56 3.66
C TRP A 42 0.15 16.48 5.18
N PHE A 43 0.60 17.57 5.81
CA PHE A 43 0.81 17.64 7.26
C PHE A 43 -0.51 17.56 8.04
N SER A 44 -1.54 18.26 7.57
CA SER A 44 -2.87 18.19 8.18
C SER A 44 -3.47 16.79 8.02
N ALA A 45 -3.29 16.16 6.85
CA ALA A 45 -3.71 14.78 6.59
C ALA A 45 -3.01 13.79 7.53
N LEU A 46 -1.70 13.92 7.74
CA LEU A 46 -0.95 13.12 8.73
C LEU A 46 -1.55 13.28 10.14
N THR A 47 -1.83 14.51 10.55
CA THR A 47 -2.43 14.81 11.86
C THR A 47 -3.82 14.17 11.99
N ILE A 48 -4.63 14.22 10.93
CA ILE A 48 -5.96 13.59 10.91
C ILE A 48 -5.82 12.06 10.97
N CYS A 49 -4.93 11.43 10.20
CA CYS A 49 -4.73 9.99 10.30
C CYS A 49 -4.31 9.57 11.72
N LYS A 50 -3.41 10.32 12.36
CA LYS A 50 -2.98 10.07 13.75
C LYS A 50 -4.14 10.16 14.74
N SER A 51 -5.06 11.13 14.57
CA SER A 51 -6.25 11.23 15.42
C SER A 51 -7.26 10.08 15.23
N LEU A 52 -7.18 9.37 14.11
CA LEU A 52 -7.93 8.15 13.82
C LEU A 52 -7.25 6.86 14.29
N HIS A 53 -6.16 6.95 15.07
CA HIS A 53 -5.29 5.82 15.43
C HIS A 53 -4.71 5.09 14.21
N MET A 54 -4.36 5.85 13.18
CA MET A 54 -3.82 5.40 11.91
C MET A 54 -2.62 6.28 11.49
N CYS A 55 -2.01 5.98 10.34
CA CYS A 55 -1.03 6.85 9.69
C CYS A 55 -1.41 7.05 8.23
N LEU A 56 -0.73 7.96 7.52
CA LEU A 56 -0.86 8.02 6.06
C LEU A 56 -0.41 6.69 5.44
N ALA A 57 -1.12 6.24 4.41
CA ALA A 57 -0.98 4.88 3.88
C ALA A 57 0.37 4.59 3.22
N ASP A 58 0.82 3.34 3.36
CA ASP A 58 1.96 2.80 2.62
C ASP A 58 1.47 2.15 1.33
N LEU A 59 1.76 2.75 0.18
CA LEU A 59 1.42 2.20 -1.14
C LEU A 59 2.68 1.58 -1.77
N ASN A 60 3.25 0.60 -1.09
CA ASN A 60 4.59 0.06 -1.36
C ASN A 60 4.58 -1.28 -2.11
N THR A 61 3.43 -1.80 -2.50
CA THR A 61 3.29 -3.01 -3.31
C THR A 61 2.19 -2.84 -4.37
N GLU A 62 2.29 -3.61 -5.44
CA GLU A 62 1.24 -3.69 -6.46
C GLU A 62 -0.09 -4.19 -5.87
N VAL A 63 -0.02 -5.16 -4.95
CA VAL A 63 -1.19 -5.71 -4.24
C VAL A 63 -1.96 -4.60 -3.51
N THR A 64 -1.26 -3.67 -2.85
CA THR A 64 -1.90 -2.56 -2.14
C THR A 64 -2.66 -1.64 -3.10
N LEU A 65 -2.10 -1.37 -4.28
CA LEU A 65 -2.78 -0.56 -5.30
C LEU A 65 -3.96 -1.29 -5.92
N PHE A 66 -3.85 -2.59 -6.15
CA PHE A 66 -4.97 -3.39 -6.64
C PHE A 66 -6.15 -3.35 -5.66
N GLN A 67 -5.89 -3.53 -4.36
CA GLN A 67 -6.91 -3.40 -3.32
C GLN A 67 -7.47 -1.98 -3.19
N MET A 68 -6.69 -0.96 -3.55
CA MET A 68 -7.14 0.42 -3.61
C MET A 68 -8.16 0.65 -4.74
N LYS A 69 -8.02 -0.08 -5.87
CA LYS A 69 -8.87 0.06 -7.06
C LYS A 69 -10.35 -0.22 -6.79
N SER A 70 -10.66 -1.16 -5.89
CA SER A 70 -12.05 -1.45 -5.51
C SER A 70 -12.65 -0.41 -4.56
N LYS A 71 -11.83 0.46 -3.96
CA LYS A 71 -12.25 1.44 -2.94
C LYS A 71 -12.28 2.89 -3.44
N ILE A 72 -11.56 3.19 -4.53
CA ILE A 72 -11.56 4.51 -5.14
C ILE A 72 -12.76 4.62 -6.09
N ASN A 73 -13.61 5.62 -5.87
CA ASN A 73 -14.64 6.01 -6.84
C ASN A 73 -13.96 6.51 -8.14
N GLN A 74 -14.56 6.21 -9.29
CA GLN A 74 -14.01 6.57 -10.62
C GLN A 74 -13.84 8.08 -10.86
N ASP A 75 -14.35 8.93 -9.97
CA ASP A 75 -14.11 10.36 -10.00
C ASP A 75 -12.61 10.63 -9.83
N ASP A 76 -12.03 11.48 -10.69
CA ASP A 76 -10.61 11.90 -10.81
C ASP A 76 -10.01 12.50 -9.51
N HIS A 77 -9.98 11.73 -8.44
CA HIS A 77 -9.50 12.17 -7.14
C HIS A 77 -8.02 11.85 -6.96
N GLU A 78 -7.31 12.84 -6.43
CA GLU A 78 -5.90 12.75 -6.09
C GLU A 78 -5.78 12.61 -4.57
N TYR A 79 -5.00 11.61 -4.14
CA TYR A 79 -4.89 11.26 -2.73
C TYR A 79 -3.45 11.34 -2.23
N TRP A 80 -3.23 12.12 -1.16
CA TRP A 80 -2.00 12.01 -0.36
C TRP A 80 -1.88 10.62 0.27
N PHE A 81 -0.64 10.11 0.29
CA PHE A 81 -0.27 8.93 1.05
C PHE A 81 1.07 9.17 1.78
N GLY A 82 1.57 8.17 2.51
CA GLY A 82 2.63 8.33 3.51
C GLY A 82 4.02 8.68 2.98
N LEU A 83 4.20 8.73 1.66
CA LEU A 83 5.48 8.99 1.02
C LEU A 83 5.77 10.49 0.91
N ASN A 84 6.94 10.90 1.39
CA ASN A 84 7.40 12.28 1.33
C ASN A 84 8.94 12.39 1.31
N ALA A 85 9.43 13.54 0.86
CA ALA A 85 10.83 13.94 0.91
C ALA A 85 11.01 15.36 1.48
N HIS A 86 10.05 15.84 2.29
CA HIS A 86 10.06 17.25 2.78
C HIS A 86 11.31 17.59 3.60
N ASP A 87 11.73 16.68 4.48
CA ASP A 87 12.90 16.83 5.36
C ASP A 87 13.91 15.68 5.17
N LYS A 88 13.89 15.03 4.01
CA LYS A 88 14.64 13.78 3.75
C LYS A 88 15.37 13.87 2.42
N PRO A 89 16.58 13.28 2.29
CA PRO A 89 17.33 13.28 1.03
C PRO A 89 16.67 12.45 -0.07
N THR A 90 15.79 11.52 0.32
CA THR A 90 15.05 10.62 -0.56
C THR A 90 13.63 10.43 -0.06
N TYR A 91 12.75 9.93 -0.93
CA TYR A 91 11.38 9.59 -0.58
C TYR A 91 11.32 8.44 0.42
N ARG A 92 10.68 8.68 1.57
CA ARG A 92 10.49 7.67 2.62
C ARG A 92 9.07 7.71 3.18
N TYR A 93 8.59 6.54 3.59
CA TYR A 93 7.29 6.41 4.24
C TYR A 93 7.33 6.99 5.66
N VAL A 94 6.30 7.75 6.05
CA VAL A 94 6.19 8.34 7.38
C VAL A 94 5.86 7.32 8.48
N SER A 95 5.28 6.18 8.12
CA SER A 95 4.91 5.09 9.02
C SER A 95 6.13 4.38 9.62
N ASN A 96 7.12 4.05 8.80
CA ASN A 96 8.20 3.12 9.13
C ASN A 96 9.58 3.60 8.64
N ASN A 97 9.64 4.81 8.08
CA ASN A 97 10.85 5.41 7.56
C ASN A 97 11.54 4.58 6.46
N LYS A 98 10.88 3.60 5.83
CA LYS A 98 11.46 2.84 4.71
C LYS A 98 11.51 3.70 3.45
N SER A 99 12.53 3.48 2.64
CA SER A 99 12.64 4.09 1.31
C SER A 99 11.58 3.50 0.37
N ILE A 100 11.21 4.23 -0.67
CA ILE A 100 10.36 3.69 -1.73
C ILE A 100 11.10 2.57 -2.49
N GLU A 101 10.46 1.41 -2.63
CA GLU A 101 10.94 0.27 -3.43
C GLU A 101 10.06 0.01 -4.66
N TYR A 102 8.83 0.54 -4.65
CA TYR A 102 7.83 0.35 -5.70
C TYR A 102 7.16 1.67 -6.06
N SER A 103 6.99 1.90 -7.36
CA SER A 103 6.11 2.94 -7.90
C SER A 103 5.52 2.48 -9.23
N PRO A 104 4.26 2.82 -9.56
CA PRO A 104 3.68 2.52 -10.87
C PRO A 104 4.50 3.07 -12.04
N HIS A 105 4.39 2.42 -13.19
CA HIS A 105 4.96 2.92 -14.44
C HIS A 105 4.46 4.34 -14.75
N ASN A 106 5.34 5.19 -15.28
CA ASN A 106 5.07 6.59 -15.60
C ASN A 106 4.80 7.50 -14.38
N SER A 107 5.14 7.07 -13.17
CA SER A 107 5.18 7.95 -12.00
C SER A 107 6.21 9.06 -12.18
N LYS A 108 5.90 10.27 -11.73
CA LYS A 108 6.75 11.46 -11.83
C LYS A 108 7.11 11.94 -10.43
N LEU A 109 8.16 11.34 -9.88
CA LEU A 109 8.73 11.74 -8.59
C LEU A 109 9.89 12.69 -8.85
N VAL A 110 9.66 14.00 -8.69
CA VAL A 110 10.72 15.00 -8.82
C VAL A 110 11.39 15.12 -7.45
N ASN A 111 12.70 14.89 -7.38
CA ASN A 111 13.42 14.99 -6.12
C ASN A 111 13.74 16.45 -5.82
N ASN A 112 12.84 17.12 -5.10
CA ASN A 112 13.06 18.35 -4.34
C ASN A 112 11.78 18.68 -3.54
N GLU A 113 11.86 18.50 -2.21
CA GLU A 113 10.96 19.02 -1.15
C GLU A 113 9.47 18.64 -1.19
N GLY A 114 9.10 17.63 -1.98
CA GLY A 114 7.70 17.30 -2.25
C GLY A 114 7.08 16.25 -1.31
N CYS A 115 5.76 16.28 -1.27
CA CYS A 115 4.93 15.20 -0.79
C CYS A 115 4.31 14.47 -1.99
N VAL A 116 3.96 13.20 -1.84
CA VAL A 116 3.53 12.37 -2.96
C VAL A 116 2.06 12.03 -2.87
N TYR A 117 1.35 12.20 -3.99
CA TYR A 117 -0.02 11.75 -4.16
C TYR A 117 -0.12 10.64 -5.20
N VAL A 118 -1.18 9.84 -5.08
CA VAL A 118 -1.60 8.88 -6.08
C VAL A 118 -2.84 9.40 -6.79
N LYS A 119 -2.93 9.15 -8.10
CA LYS A 119 -4.13 9.38 -8.90
C LYS A 119 -4.36 8.21 -9.85
N GLN A 120 -5.62 7.98 -10.20
CA GLN A 120 -5.99 7.07 -11.28
C GLN A 120 -6.09 7.85 -12.59
N GLN A 121 -5.54 7.31 -13.66
CA GLN A 121 -5.65 7.86 -15.01
C GLN A 121 -5.77 6.71 -16.01
N ASN A 122 -6.88 6.65 -16.75
CA ASN A 122 -7.18 5.60 -17.73
C ASN A 122 -6.97 4.18 -17.16
N ASP A 123 -7.55 3.89 -15.99
CA ASP A 123 -7.42 2.62 -15.25
C ASP A 123 -6.06 2.28 -14.64
N PHE A 124 -5.07 3.16 -14.77
CA PHE A 124 -3.74 2.99 -14.18
C PHE A 124 -3.49 3.99 -13.04
N PHE A 125 -2.80 3.54 -11.99
CA PHE A 125 -2.31 4.44 -10.95
C PHE A 125 -1.00 5.10 -11.36
N LYS A 126 -0.80 6.34 -10.90
CA LYS A 126 0.47 7.08 -11.03
C LYS A 126 0.79 7.78 -9.73
N PHE A 127 2.06 7.80 -9.35
CA PHE A 127 2.54 8.63 -8.26
C PHE A 127 3.13 9.92 -8.81
N GLU A 128 2.76 11.04 -8.22
CA GLU A 128 3.30 12.36 -8.59
C GLU A 128 3.65 13.14 -7.31
N SER A 129 4.73 13.92 -7.40
CA SER A 129 5.16 14.82 -6.33
C SER A 129 4.51 16.20 -6.47
N ALA A 130 4.05 16.78 -5.36
CA ALA A 130 3.52 18.14 -5.28
C ALA A 130 3.97 18.83 -3.99
N LYS A 131 3.70 20.14 -3.88
CA LYS A 131 4.03 20.89 -2.66
C LYS A 131 3.18 20.36 -1.51
N CYS A 132 3.79 20.04 -0.37
CA CYS A 132 3.10 19.46 0.78
C CYS A 132 1.94 20.31 1.34
N ARG A 133 1.89 21.61 1.02
CA ARG A 133 0.83 22.54 1.42
C ARG A 133 -0.39 22.53 0.49
N GLU A 134 -0.32 21.87 -0.65
CA GLU A 134 -1.48 21.68 -1.53
C GLU A 134 -2.54 20.79 -0.85
N HIS A 135 -3.80 21.05 -1.16
CA HIS A 135 -4.92 20.36 -0.54
C HIS A 135 -5.42 19.23 -1.42
N ARG A 136 -5.34 18.01 -0.93
CA ARG A 136 -5.80 16.80 -1.62
C ARG A 136 -6.56 15.93 -0.64
N ARG A 137 -7.38 15.01 -1.14
CA ARG A 137 -7.88 13.92 -0.29
C ARG A 137 -6.68 13.10 0.19
N PHE A 138 -6.87 12.22 1.16
CA PHE A 138 -5.77 11.45 1.74
C PHE A 138 -6.22 10.06 2.13
N ILE A 139 -5.25 9.14 2.18
CA ILE A 139 -5.48 7.74 2.54
C ILE A 139 -4.75 7.46 3.84
N CYS A 140 -5.45 6.91 4.81
CA CYS A 140 -4.87 6.41 6.05
C CYS A 140 -4.82 4.88 6.06
N THR A 141 -3.81 4.29 6.73
CA THR A 141 -3.74 2.86 7.04
C THR A 141 -3.38 2.61 8.50
N LYS A 142 -3.66 1.40 9.00
CA LYS A 142 -3.14 0.94 10.30
C LYS A 142 -1.65 0.64 10.20
N THR A 143 -0.91 1.02 11.23
CA THR A 143 0.53 0.75 11.37
C THR A 143 0.88 0.81 12.85
N ASP A 144 1.94 0.11 13.24
CA ASP A 144 2.45 0.08 14.62
C ASP A 144 3.18 1.37 15.00
N GLU A 145 3.67 2.12 14.00
CA GLU A 145 4.36 3.39 14.16
C GLU A 145 3.86 4.42 13.14
N CYS A 146 3.83 5.68 13.54
CA CYS A 146 3.57 6.81 12.67
C CYS A 146 4.41 8.00 13.11
N ASP A 147 5.25 8.50 12.21
CA ASP A 147 6.04 9.71 12.45
C ASP A 147 6.91 9.59 13.71
N GLY A 148 7.60 8.44 13.86
CA GLY A 148 8.46 8.16 15.00
C GLY A 148 7.73 7.77 16.29
N VAL A 149 6.39 7.70 16.28
CA VAL A 149 5.57 7.44 17.47
C VAL A 149 4.84 6.12 17.34
N SER A 150 4.95 5.26 18.36
CA SER A 150 4.18 4.02 18.43
C SER A 150 2.68 4.31 18.52
N MET A 151 1.91 3.68 17.63
CA MET A 151 0.47 3.82 17.56
C MET A 151 -0.19 2.91 18.60
N LYS A 152 -1.03 3.49 19.46
CA LYS A 152 -1.88 2.70 20.35
C LYS A 152 -2.92 1.96 19.51
N HIS A 153 -3.15 0.69 19.84
CA HIS A 153 -4.21 -0.13 19.26
C HIS A 153 -5.59 0.39 19.71
N GLY A 154 -6.05 1.47 19.07
CA GLY A 154 -7.38 2.05 19.25
C GLY A 154 -8.37 1.56 18.19
N ASN A 155 -9.64 1.94 18.36
CA ASN A 155 -10.68 1.67 17.36
C ASN A 155 -10.46 2.56 16.12
N SER A 156 -9.71 2.03 15.15
CA SER A 156 -9.53 2.65 13.83
C SER A 156 -10.84 2.85 13.10
N LYS A 157 -10.92 3.86 12.21
CA LYS A 157 -12.09 4.08 11.35
C LYS A 157 -12.14 3.25 10.06
N CYS A 158 -11.08 2.54 9.71
CA CYS A 158 -11.11 1.65 8.54
C CYS A 158 -11.79 0.31 8.89
N VAL A 159 -12.65 -0.16 7.98
CA VAL A 159 -13.33 -1.46 8.06
C VAL A 159 -12.71 -2.36 6.98
N ILE A 160 -12.24 -3.54 7.37
CA ILE A 160 -11.82 -4.59 6.43
C ILE A 160 -13.05 -5.47 6.18
N THR A 161 -13.48 -5.61 4.93
CA THR A 161 -14.61 -6.48 4.58
C THR A 161 -14.18 -7.96 4.54
N ALA A 162 -15.14 -8.88 4.51
CA ALA A 162 -14.82 -10.32 4.36
C ALA A 162 -14.18 -10.60 2.99
N GLU A 163 -14.70 -9.99 1.93
CA GLU A 163 -14.18 -10.08 0.56
C GLU A 163 -12.73 -9.59 0.43
N GLU A 164 -12.36 -8.52 1.15
CA GLU A 164 -10.99 -7.99 1.16
C GLU A 164 -9.98 -8.90 1.87
N ARG A 165 -10.43 -9.79 2.76
CA ARG A 165 -9.57 -10.81 3.37
C ARG A 165 -9.30 -11.95 2.39
N ASP A 166 -10.30 -12.32 1.61
CA ASP A 166 -10.21 -13.44 0.66
C ASP A 166 -9.33 -13.09 -0.56
N LEU A 167 -9.28 -11.80 -0.97
CA LEU A 167 -8.38 -11.32 -2.04
C LEU A 167 -6.89 -11.41 -1.70
N VAL A 168 -6.50 -11.61 -0.43
CA VAL A 168 -5.09 -11.69 0.01
C VAL A 168 -4.69 -13.14 0.34
N ALA A 169 -5.62 -14.09 0.23
CA ALA A 169 -5.40 -15.49 0.52
C ALA A 169 -5.04 -16.33 -0.73
N TYR A 170 -4.97 -15.70 -1.90
CA TYR A 170 -4.64 -16.28 -3.22
C TYR A 170 -3.47 -15.55 -3.86
#